data_AF-D2VLV6-F1
#
_entry.id   AF-D2VLV6-F1
#
_cell.length_a   1.000
_cell.length_b   1.000
_cell.length_c   1.000
_cell.angle_alpha   90.00
_cell.angle_beta   90.00
_cell.angle_gamma   90.00
#
_symmetry.space_group_name_H-M   'P 1'
#
loop_
_entity.id
_entity.type
_entity.pdbx_description
1 polymer ?
#
loop_
_entity_poly.entity_id
_entity_poly.type
_entity_poly.pdbx_seq_one_letter_code
_entity_poly.pdbx_strand_id
1 'polypeptide(L)'
;MGAGKSKASKVTTNSKSSTPNSSNKQQAEVLRIVETPIYQYTHGDFIILMKYLEVPQDLFERFETILNSTNLIFGGLKFKSLHQSIHRNDQTEVSCERKRIIKQCRKLLKEYEEVQVSDDELNIFFDRVIIAKINRDYERSKNLKETPYSKLETSLNPSHSIIAKQVDWESLSQDHLQLFSDEMLTKKEKKAVEFCAKKLEEAKIVAEVQNWVCEDRFLYENFYLPIRHTPERRSLETPAGMSVKLVISEIGNQINKKIGIAGTLIPATFGIFHVGLIIGQWQLDWYNDSLVSVRNKFITTNAIAVIDLGMLNDSRDIMEAFKSIASICCLFNGTKNYNPLLCNCQHFVSRILKSISMRMEKNAAIQGYLKDIKKGKGRVYHYTKELKDIVSHSPVSKYSAMELIEFDKRSEVNDFCHWLNGLGYFELDAGKQDYRLLKAFDRSFHIAGVELSGTGFVPFFAENEKLAEITLEKPRYNVGDMDITQMIPKRISDIN
;
A
#
# COMPACT_ATOMS: atom_id res chain seq x y z
N MET A 1 -9.47 89.10 49.56
CA MET A 1 -8.06 88.68 49.75
C MET A 1 -8.08 87.48 50.68
N GLY A 2 -7.72 86.24 50.37
CA GLY A 2 -7.10 85.56 49.24
C GLY A 2 -6.62 84.22 49.84
N ALA A 3 -7.45 83.18 49.77
CA ALA A 3 -7.25 81.95 48.99
C ALA A 3 -6.13 81.04 49.53
N GLY A 4 -6.53 79.82 49.90
CA GLY A 4 -5.68 78.79 50.51
C GLY A 4 -4.97 77.90 49.50
N LYS A 5 -4.19 76.94 50.02
CA LYS A 5 -3.69 75.75 49.31
C LYS A 5 -3.31 74.65 50.30
N SER A 6 -3.68 73.43 49.91
CA SER A 6 -3.54 72.17 50.63
C SER A 6 -2.11 71.60 50.54
N LYS A 7 -1.75 70.74 51.51
CA LYS A 7 -0.65 69.78 51.39
C LYS A 7 -1.08 68.43 51.94
N ALA A 8 -0.93 67.42 51.10
CA ALA A 8 -1.30 66.03 51.31
C ALA A 8 -0.26 65.29 52.17
N SER A 9 -0.76 64.41 53.04
CA SER A 9 0.05 63.49 53.86
C SER A 9 0.38 62.23 53.07
N LYS A 10 1.65 61.82 53.12
CA LYS A 10 2.19 60.61 52.48
C LYS A 10 2.04 59.45 53.48
N VAL A 11 1.11 58.53 53.23
CA VAL A 11 1.00 57.26 53.98
C VAL A 11 1.56 56.15 53.09
N THR A 12 2.66 55.56 53.54
CA THR A 12 3.32 54.39 52.97
C THR A 12 2.50 53.13 53.29
N THR A 13 1.90 52.50 52.28
CA THR A 13 1.29 51.16 52.40
C THR A 13 2.27 50.10 51.90
N ASN A 14 2.70 49.23 52.83
CA ASN A 14 3.38 47.97 52.52
C ASN A 14 2.36 46.97 51.94
N SER A 15 2.42 46.69 50.64
CA SER A 15 1.69 45.57 50.04
C SER A 15 2.55 44.31 50.08
N LYS A 16 2.19 43.38 50.98
CA LYS A 16 2.61 41.98 50.89
C LYS A 16 1.95 41.36 49.66
N SER A 17 2.74 41.01 48.63
CA SER A 17 2.28 40.19 47.51
C SER A 17 2.19 38.73 47.98
N SER A 18 0.96 38.24 48.15
CA SER A 18 0.69 36.82 48.33
C SER A 18 0.87 36.11 46.98
N THR A 19 1.96 35.37 46.82
CA THR A 19 2.14 34.40 45.73
C THR A 19 0.96 33.42 45.70
N PRO A 20 0.36 33.12 44.53
CA PRO A 20 -0.72 32.15 44.44
C PRO A 20 -0.23 30.76 44.85
N ASN A 21 -0.97 30.11 45.76
CA ASN A 21 -0.71 28.77 46.30
C ASN A 21 -0.34 27.77 45.19
N SER A 22 0.85 27.16 45.28
CA SER A 22 1.37 26.14 44.35
C SER A 22 0.41 24.96 44.15
N SER A 23 -0.36 24.60 45.18
CA SER A 23 -1.36 23.52 45.14
C SER A 23 -2.47 23.74 44.11
N ASN A 24 -2.92 24.98 43.89
CA ASN A 24 -4.03 25.26 42.96
C ASN A 24 -3.58 25.18 41.49
N LYS A 25 -2.32 25.49 41.20
CA LYS A 25 -1.75 25.37 39.85
C LYS A 25 -1.61 23.90 39.44
N GLN A 26 -1.13 23.06 40.35
CA GLN A 26 -0.94 21.64 40.08
C GLN A 26 -2.27 20.91 39.86
N GLN A 27 -3.32 21.26 40.62
CA GLN A 27 -4.66 20.71 40.40
C GLN A 27 -5.27 21.12 39.05
N ALA A 28 -5.11 22.40 38.66
CA ALA A 28 -5.60 22.89 37.36
C ALA A 28 -4.89 22.21 36.17
N GLU A 29 -3.58 21.95 36.31
CA GLU A 29 -2.79 21.26 35.30
C GLU A 29 -3.21 19.79 35.16
N VAL A 30 -3.36 19.06 36.27
CA VAL A 30 -3.86 17.69 36.26
C VAL A 30 -5.25 17.61 35.62
N LEU A 31 -6.15 18.53 35.97
CA LEU A 31 -7.50 18.57 35.40
C LEU A 31 -7.45 18.79 33.88
N ARG A 32 -6.61 19.73 33.41
CA ARG A 32 -6.38 19.95 31.97
C ARG A 32 -5.93 18.67 31.27
N ILE A 33 -4.97 17.94 31.85
CA ILE A 33 -4.46 16.69 31.27
C ILE A 33 -5.53 15.62 31.22
N VAL A 34 -6.20 15.35 32.35
CA VAL A 34 -7.26 14.35 32.44
C VAL A 34 -8.37 14.62 31.41
N GLU A 35 -8.65 15.90 31.15
CA GLU A 35 -9.65 16.31 30.18
C GLU A 35 -9.18 16.35 28.72
N THR A 36 -7.89 16.47 28.49
CA THR A 36 -7.33 16.49 27.12
C THR A 36 -7.44 15.08 26.54
N PRO A 37 -7.91 14.89 25.29
CA PRO A 37 -7.92 13.58 24.65
C PRO A 37 -6.51 13.02 24.44
N ILE A 38 -6.35 11.71 24.59
CA ILE A 38 -5.02 11.08 24.51
C ILE A 38 -4.27 11.36 23.22
N TYR A 39 -4.95 11.57 22.07
CA TYR A 39 -4.27 11.84 20.79
C TYR A 39 -3.55 13.18 20.74
N GLN A 40 -3.90 14.11 21.63
CA GLN A 40 -3.27 15.43 21.75
C GLN A 40 -2.12 15.43 22.75
N TYR A 41 -1.85 14.31 23.42
CA TYR A 41 -0.83 14.25 24.46
C TYR A 41 0.57 14.42 23.88
N THR A 42 1.32 15.27 24.56
CA THR A 42 2.78 15.37 24.54
C THR A 42 3.38 14.42 25.57
N HIS A 43 4.71 14.27 25.56
CA HIS A 43 5.45 13.49 26.55
C HIS A 43 5.24 13.98 27.98
N GLY A 44 5.24 15.30 28.17
CA GLY A 44 4.99 15.93 29.47
C GLY A 44 3.61 15.59 30.02
N ASP A 45 2.60 15.48 29.14
CA ASP A 45 1.24 15.11 29.55
C ASP A 45 1.17 13.65 30.04
N PHE A 46 1.96 12.74 29.47
CA PHE A 46 2.07 11.37 29.97
C PHE A 46 2.72 11.31 31.36
N ILE A 47 3.77 12.11 31.60
CA ILE A 47 4.41 12.18 32.93
C ILE A 47 3.40 12.66 33.98
N ILE A 48 2.65 13.72 33.68
CA ILE A 48 1.60 14.25 34.58
C ILE A 48 0.50 13.20 34.79
N LEU A 49 0.07 12.52 33.73
CA LEU A 49 -0.95 11.48 33.81
C LEU A 49 -0.48 10.30 34.66
N MET A 50 0.79 9.87 34.55
CA MET A 50 1.34 8.79 35.37
C MET A 50 1.33 9.13 36.87
N LYS A 51 1.69 10.37 37.23
CA LYS A 51 1.57 10.86 38.62
C LYS A 51 0.12 10.82 39.10
N TYR A 52 -0.82 11.27 38.27
CA TYR A 52 -2.24 11.26 38.59
C TYR A 52 -2.82 9.85 38.76
N LEU A 53 -2.34 8.88 37.98
CA LEU A 53 -2.80 7.48 38.04
C LEU A 53 -2.04 6.63 39.07
N GLU A 54 -1.23 7.25 39.92
CA GLU A 54 -0.47 6.59 41.00
C GLU A 54 0.34 5.40 40.48
N VAL A 55 1.00 5.57 39.33
CA VAL A 55 1.93 4.55 38.81
C VAL A 55 3.05 4.33 39.84
N PRO A 56 3.48 3.08 40.10
CA PRO A 56 4.57 2.79 41.06
C PRO A 56 5.78 3.69 40.84
N GLN A 57 6.33 4.25 41.92
CA GLN A 57 7.35 5.32 41.86
C GLN A 57 8.60 4.88 41.08
N ASP A 58 9.02 3.63 41.24
CA ASP A 58 10.17 3.06 40.53
C ASP A 58 9.92 2.97 39.02
N LEU A 59 8.71 2.59 38.62
CA LEU A 59 8.28 2.57 37.22
C LEU A 59 8.14 3.99 36.67
N PHE A 60 7.60 4.90 37.48
CA PHE A 60 7.46 6.30 37.15
C PHE A 60 8.81 6.94 36.82
N GLU A 61 9.82 6.80 37.68
CA GLU A 61 11.16 7.37 37.47
C GLU A 61 11.84 6.84 36.19
N ARG A 62 11.69 5.54 35.91
CA ARG A 62 12.22 4.92 34.67
C ARG A 62 11.55 5.50 33.44
N PHE A 63 10.22 5.58 33.42
CA PHE A 63 9.48 6.13 32.28
C PHE A 63 9.63 7.65 32.14
N GLU A 64 9.74 8.40 33.24
CA GLU A 64 10.06 9.83 33.20
C GLU A 64 11.45 10.04 32.58
N THR A 65 12.44 9.24 32.98
CA THR A 65 13.77 9.26 32.37
C THR A 65 13.68 8.97 30.88
N ILE A 66 12.93 7.95 30.46
CA ILE A 66 12.72 7.63 29.03
C ILE A 66 12.08 8.82 28.32
N LEU A 67 10.91 9.25 28.77
CA LEU A 67 10.12 10.30 28.13
C LEU A 67 10.89 11.64 28.02
N ASN A 68 11.82 11.91 28.94
CA ASN A 68 12.66 13.11 28.92
C ASN A 68 13.99 12.95 28.15
N SER A 69 14.63 11.77 28.21
CA SER A 69 15.94 11.52 27.58
C SER A 69 15.85 11.18 26.09
N THR A 70 14.70 10.66 25.68
CA THR A 70 14.53 10.16 24.33
C THR A 70 13.69 11.15 23.53
N ASN A 71 14.19 11.61 22.38
CA ASN A 71 13.34 12.23 21.34
C ASN A 71 12.30 11.24 20.75
N LEU A 72 12.10 10.10 21.41
CA LEU A 72 11.04 9.13 21.16
C LEU A 72 9.71 9.83 21.21
N ILE A 73 9.15 10.19 20.06
CA ILE A 73 7.83 10.83 20.00
C ILE A 73 6.78 9.86 20.56
N PHE A 74 6.53 9.86 21.88
CA PHE A 74 5.31 9.35 22.50
C PHE A 74 4.24 10.42 22.30
N GLY A 75 3.88 10.64 21.04
CA GLY A 75 2.78 11.51 20.67
C GLY A 75 1.49 10.71 20.71
N GLY A 76 0.44 11.31 21.24
CA GLY A 76 -0.89 10.72 21.31
C GLY A 76 -1.37 10.06 20.01
N LEU A 77 -1.01 10.63 18.86
CA LEU A 77 -1.35 10.10 17.53
C LEU A 77 -0.88 8.66 17.29
N LYS A 78 0.18 8.19 17.96
CA LYS A 78 0.65 6.81 17.83
C LYS A 78 -0.35 5.78 18.36
N PHE A 79 -1.27 6.20 19.22
CA PHE A 79 -2.30 5.35 19.80
C PHE A 79 -3.62 5.36 19.03
N LYS A 80 -3.68 6.01 17.85
CA LYS A 80 -4.91 6.11 17.04
C LYS A 80 -5.51 4.73 16.71
N SER A 81 -4.69 3.81 16.20
CA SER A 81 -5.14 2.45 15.86
C SER A 81 -5.60 1.68 17.10
N LEU A 82 -4.84 1.73 18.20
CA LEU A 82 -5.22 1.11 19.47
C LEU A 82 -6.56 1.67 20.00
N HIS A 83 -6.76 2.98 19.91
CA HIS A 83 -8.01 3.63 20.28
C HIS A 83 -9.19 3.13 19.44
N GLN A 84 -9.01 2.97 18.12
CA GLN A 84 -10.05 2.43 17.23
C GLN A 84 -10.40 0.98 17.57
N SER A 85 -9.42 0.15 17.93
CA SER A 85 -9.64 -1.23 18.36
C SER A 85 -10.40 -1.32 19.68
N ILE A 86 -10.04 -0.49 20.66
CA ILE A 86 -10.75 -0.39 21.95
C ILE A 86 -12.20 0.04 21.72
N HIS A 87 -12.41 1.07 20.89
CA HIS A 87 -13.75 1.56 20.55
C HIS A 87 -14.63 0.49 19.88
N ARG A 88 -14.05 -0.34 19.01
CA ARG A 88 -14.75 -1.47 18.36
C ARG A 88 -14.95 -2.68 19.28
N ASN A 89 -14.41 -2.62 20.50
CA ASN A 89 -14.36 -3.73 21.45
C ASN A 89 -13.70 -5.00 20.87
N ASP A 90 -12.71 -4.83 19.98
CA ASP A 90 -11.95 -5.94 19.37
C ASP A 90 -10.71 -6.26 20.21
N GLN A 91 -10.85 -7.18 21.18
CA GLN A 91 -9.77 -7.56 22.08
C GLN A 91 -8.57 -8.19 21.37
N THR A 92 -8.78 -8.81 20.21
CA THR A 92 -7.70 -9.41 19.42
C THR A 92 -6.86 -8.32 18.79
N GLU A 93 -7.50 -7.34 18.15
CA GLU A 93 -6.82 -6.21 17.53
C GLU A 93 -6.14 -5.31 18.58
N VAL A 94 -6.77 -5.11 19.75
CA VAL A 94 -6.15 -4.42 20.90
C VAL A 94 -4.85 -5.11 21.32
N SER A 95 -4.86 -6.44 21.43
CA SER A 95 -3.66 -7.22 21.78
C SER A 95 -2.57 -7.11 20.71
N CYS A 96 -2.94 -7.19 19.43
CA CYS A 96 -2.01 -7.03 18.30
C CYS A 96 -1.37 -5.64 18.26
N GLU A 97 -2.18 -4.58 18.35
CA GLU A 97 -1.69 -3.20 18.33
C GLU A 97 -0.81 -2.90 19.55
N ARG A 98 -1.19 -3.38 20.73
CA ARG A 98 -0.33 -3.30 21.93
C ARG A 98 1.03 -3.93 21.70
N LYS A 99 1.09 -5.18 21.24
CA LYS A 99 2.35 -5.88 20.96
C LYS A 99 3.19 -5.13 19.92
N ARG A 100 2.55 -4.60 18.87
CA ARG A 100 3.21 -3.79 17.83
C ARG A 100 3.88 -2.55 18.43
N ILE A 101 3.17 -1.80 19.29
CA ILE A 101 3.71 -0.58 19.88
C ILE A 101 4.82 -0.92 20.89
N ILE A 102 4.65 -1.94 21.73
CA ILE A 102 5.70 -2.42 22.67
C ILE A 102 6.98 -2.80 21.91
N LYS A 103 6.86 -3.53 20.80
CA LYS A 103 8.00 -3.89 19.94
C LYS A 103 8.71 -2.64 19.39
N GLN A 104 7.97 -1.59 19.00
CA GLN A 104 8.54 -0.32 18.56
C GLN A 104 9.25 0.41 19.70
N CYS A 105 8.64 0.48 20.89
CA CYS A 105 9.27 1.06 22.08
C CYS A 105 10.60 0.38 22.39
N ARG A 106 10.65 -0.95 22.33
CA ARG A 106 11.89 -1.72 22.55
C ARG A 106 12.98 -1.43 21.54
N LYS A 107 12.64 -1.36 20.25
CA LYS A 107 13.63 -1.04 19.20
C LYS A 107 14.32 0.28 19.51
N LEU A 108 13.55 1.25 19.99
CA LEU A 108 14.05 2.58 20.29
C LEU A 108 14.80 2.62 21.63
N LEU A 109 14.35 1.89 22.65
CA LEU A 109 15.07 1.78 23.93
C LEU A 109 16.43 1.07 23.80
N LYS A 110 16.59 0.14 22.85
CA LYS A 110 17.88 -0.49 22.57
C LYS A 110 18.97 0.50 22.14
N GLU A 111 18.59 1.68 21.64
CA GLU A 111 19.53 2.74 21.27
C GLU A 111 20.05 3.52 22.50
N TYR A 112 19.46 3.30 23.68
CA TYR A 112 19.79 3.97 24.94
C TYR A 112 20.21 2.91 25.99
N GLU A 113 21.49 2.54 26.00
CA GLU A 113 22.04 1.48 26.85
C GLU A 113 21.78 1.68 28.36
N GLU A 114 21.55 2.93 28.80
CA GLU A 114 21.39 3.30 30.20
C GLU A 114 20.01 2.96 30.79
N VAL A 115 18.98 2.70 29.97
CA VAL A 115 17.62 2.47 30.47
C VAL A 115 17.08 1.12 30.06
N GLN A 116 17.06 0.19 31.02
CA GLN A 116 16.43 -1.11 30.85
C GLN A 116 14.97 -1.09 31.33
N VAL A 117 14.05 -1.45 30.44
CA VAL A 117 12.63 -1.68 30.76
C VAL A 117 12.24 -3.07 30.28
N SER A 118 11.69 -3.87 31.19
CA SER A 118 11.16 -5.20 30.90
C SER A 118 9.85 -5.14 30.11
N ASP A 119 9.45 -6.28 29.54
CA ASP A 119 8.12 -6.39 28.89
C ASP A 119 6.99 -6.14 29.87
N ASP A 120 7.12 -6.64 31.10
CA ASP A 120 6.10 -6.53 32.12
C ASP A 120 5.87 -5.07 32.52
N GLU A 121 6.93 -4.28 32.60
CA GLU A 121 6.86 -2.85 32.88
C GLU A 121 6.23 -2.05 31.74
N LEU A 122 6.58 -2.36 30.49
CA LEU A 122 5.90 -1.80 29.31
C LEU A 122 4.41 -2.16 29.34
N ASN A 123 4.10 -3.41 29.62
CA ASN A 123 2.73 -3.89 29.75
C ASN A 123 1.94 -3.13 30.83
N ILE A 124 2.52 -2.91 32.00
CA ILE A 124 1.90 -2.13 33.09
C ILE A 124 1.65 -0.69 32.65
N PHE A 125 2.62 -0.05 31.98
CA PHE A 125 2.44 1.30 31.44
C PHE A 125 1.29 1.37 30.43
N PHE A 126 1.21 0.42 29.50
CA PHE A 126 0.13 0.36 28.52
C PHE A 126 -1.24 0.17 29.17
N ASP A 127 -1.35 -0.77 30.11
CA ASP A 127 -2.62 -1.07 30.77
C ASP A 127 -3.09 0.08 31.66
N ARG A 128 -2.20 0.56 32.54
CA ARG A 128 -2.55 1.55 33.57
C ARG A 128 -2.63 2.97 33.05
N VAL A 129 -1.87 3.32 32.02
CA VAL A 129 -1.79 4.70 31.54
C VAL A 129 -2.54 4.85 30.23
N ILE A 130 -2.12 4.12 29.19
CA ILE A 130 -2.63 4.32 27.83
C ILE A 130 -4.05 3.81 27.67
N ILE A 131 -4.30 2.53 27.96
CA ILE A 131 -5.60 1.88 27.81
C ILE A 131 -6.61 2.48 28.79
N ALA A 132 -6.21 2.68 30.05
CA ALA A 132 -7.05 3.34 31.05
C ALA A 132 -7.50 4.75 30.59
N LYS A 133 -6.59 5.53 29.99
CA LYS A 133 -6.93 6.86 29.48
C LYS A 133 -7.83 6.79 28.25
N ILE A 134 -7.57 5.90 27.29
CA ILE A 134 -8.46 5.69 26.14
C ILE A 134 -9.87 5.32 26.59
N ASN A 135 -10.00 4.39 27.53
CA ASN A 135 -11.30 4.00 28.08
C ASN A 135 -12.00 5.18 28.77
N ARG A 136 -11.26 6.00 29.52
CA ARG A 136 -11.84 7.21 30.14
C ARG A 136 -12.30 8.23 29.10
N ASP A 137 -11.52 8.44 28.03
CA ASP A 137 -11.89 9.32 26.92
C ASP A 137 -13.18 8.83 26.23
N TYR A 138 -13.27 7.52 26.03
CA TYR A 138 -14.44 6.87 25.45
C TYR A 138 -15.70 7.00 26.33
N GLU A 139 -15.59 6.75 27.64
CA GLU A 139 -16.73 6.94 28.56
C GLU A 139 -17.14 8.42 28.68
N ARG A 140 -16.18 9.35 28.58
CA ARG A 140 -16.51 10.78 28.54
C ARG A 140 -17.22 11.15 27.25
N SER A 141 -16.82 10.60 26.10
CA SER A 141 -17.44 10.91 24.82
C SER A 141 -18.89 10.44 24.72
N LYS A 142 -19.24 9.32 25.33
CA LYS A 142 -20.63 8.84 25.43
C LYS A 142 -21.58 9.85 26.08
N ASN A 143 -21.07 10.68 26.99
CA ASN A 143 -21.86 11.63 27.78
C ASN A 143 -21.95 13.03 27.16
N LEU A 144 -21.24 13.27 26.05
CA LEU A 144 -21.18 14.57 25.38
C LEU A 144 -21.92 14.47 24.03
N LYS A 145 -22.98 15.27 23.85
CA LYS A 145 -23.82 15.26 22.64
C LYS A 145 -23.04 15.57 21.35
N GLU A 146 -21.92 16.28 21.46
CA GLU A 146 -20.98 16.51 20.36
C GLU A 146 -19.55 16.48 20.91
N THR A 147 -18.73 15.56 20.43
CA THR A 147 -17.30 15.52 20.69
C THR A 147 -16.52 15.55 19.39
N PRO A 148 -15.21 15.85 19.42
CA PRO A 148 -14.35 15.64 18.26
C PRO A 148 -14.44 14.22 17.67
N TYR A 149 -14.89 13.25 18.47
CA TYR A 149 -15.10 11.86 18.07
C TYR A 149 -16.53 11.53 17.63
N SER A 150 -17.54 12.31 18.02
CA SER A 150 -18.91 12.10 17.52
C SER A 150 -19.03 12.47 16.04
N LYS A 151 -18.16 13.36 15.54
CA LYS A 151 -17.94 13.56 14.09
C LYS A 151 -17.35 12.33 13.38
N LEU A 152 -16.71 11.42 14.14
CA LEU A 152 -16.26 10.11 13.66
C LEU A 152 -17.37 9.05 13.77
N GLU A 153 -18.32 9.20 14.70
CA GLU A 153 -19.45 8.26 14.89
C GLU A 153 -20.56 8.41 13.83
N THR A 154 -20.82 9.63 13.33
CA THR A 154 -21.84 9.85 12.27
C THR A 154 -21.48 9.20 10.93
N SER A 155 -20.23 8.76 10.71
CA SER A 155 -19.83 8.01 9.51
C SER A 155 -19.97 6.48 9.66
N LEU A 156 -20.36 5.98 10.84
CA LEU A 156 -20.20 4.56 11.19
C LEU A 156 -21.47 3.79 11.57
N ASN A 157 -22.68 4.38 11.59
CA ASN A 157 -23.89 3.61 11.91
C ASN A 157 -24.54 2.98 10.66
N PRO A 158 -24.61 1.62 10.52
CA PRO A 158 -24.98 0.93 9.29
C PRO A 158 -26.28 0.14 9.45
N SER A 159 -27.32 0.54 8.73
CA SER A 159 -28.46 -0.34 8.44
C SER A 159 -28.70 -0.32 6.94
N HIS A 160 -27.91 -1.10 6.21
CA HIS A 160 -28.33 -1.94 5.07
C HIS A 160 -27.12 -2.76 4.56
N SER A 161 -27.40 -4.05 4.38
CA SER A 161 -26.64 -5.18 3.81
C SER A 161 -25.34 -4.92 3.02
N ILE A 162 -24.31 -5.67 3.42
CA ILE A 162 -23.29 -6.40 2.63
C ILE A 162 -23.18 -6.00 1.14
N ILE A 163 -22.41 -4.94 0.85
CA ILE A 163 -21.52 -4.84 -0.31
C ILE A 163 -20.28 -4.12 0.22
N ALA A 164 -19.09 -4.65 -0.09
CA ALA A 164 -17.79 -4.12 0.34
C ALA A 164 -17.76 -2.58 0.24
N LYS A 165 -17.79 -1.90 1.40
CA LYS A 165 -17.67 -0.44 1.43
C LYS A 165 -16.32 -0.07 0.84
N GLN A 166 -16.37 0.54 -0.35
CA GLN A 166 -15.38 1.47 -0.84
C GLN A 166 -14.98 2.34 0.36
N VAL A 167 -13.70 2.29 0.71
CA VAL A 167 -13.10 3.26 1.62
C VAL A 167 -13.55 4.64 1.12
N ASP A 168 -14.14 5.44 2.01
CA ASP A 168 -14.52 6.81 1.70
C ASP A 168 -13.25 7.64 1.50
N TRP A 169 -12.77 7.66 0.26
CA TRP A 169 -11.52 8.31 -0.14
C TRP A 169 -11.60 9.84 0.02
N GLU A 170 -12.81 10.42 0.01
CA GLU A 170 -13.01 11.87 0.10
C GLU A 170 -12.68 12.41 1.51
N SER A 171 -12.98 11.67 2.57
CA SER A 171 -12.64 12.08 3.94
C SER A 171 -11.17 11.82 4.32
N LEU A 172 -10.44 10.98 3.57
CA LEU A 172 -9.03 10.63 3.81
C LEU A 172 -8.02 11.53 3.08
N SER A 173 -8.44 12.27 2.04
CA SER A 173 -7.56 13.17 1.27
C SER A 173 -7.32 14.53 1.95
N GLN A 174 -8.11 14.89 2.97
CA GLN A 174 -8.03 16.21 3.61
C GLN A 174 -6.75 16.46 4.41
N ASP A 175 -5.97 15.41 4.73
CA ASP A 175 -4.81 15.58 5.60
C ASP A 175 -3.60 16.23 4.91
N HIS A 176 -3.43 16.25 3.57
CA HIS A 176 -2.22 16.87 2.98
C HIS A 176 -2.23 17.48 1.56
N LEU A 177 -3.35 17.62 0.84
CA LEU A 177 -3.29 18.29 -0.47
C LEU A 177 -4.44 19.26 -0.68
N GLN A 178 -4.35 20.43 -0.03
CA GLN A 178 -4.96 21.63 -0.61
C GLN A 178 -4.59 21.68 -2.10
N LEU A 179 -5.56 22.05 -2.95
CA LEU A 179 -5.33 22.27 -4.37
C LEU A 179 -4.06 23.11 -4.52
N PHE A 180 -3.10 22.67 -5.33
CA PHE A 180 -1.96 23.54 -5.62
C PHE A 180 -2.51 24.73 -6.38
N SER A 181 -2.28 25.93 -5.83
CA SER A 181 -2.53 27.14 -6.60
C SER A 181 -1.67 27.10 -7.87
N ASP A 182 -2.08 27.84 -8.89
CA ASP A 182 -1.29 27.92 -10.12
C ASP A 182 0.15 28.40 -9.85
N GLU A 183 0.38 29.19 -8.81
CA GLU A 183 1.71 29.66 -8.41
C GLU A 183 2.62 28.54 -7.91
N MET A 184 2.04 27.51 -7.28
CA MET A 184 2.77 26.35 -6.78
C MET A 184 3.12 25.35 -7.89
N LEU A 185 2.50 25.45 -9.08
CA LEU A 185 2.76 24.58 -10.21
C LEU A 185 3.94 25.09 -11.06
N THR A 186 4.87 24.20 -11.38
CA THR A 186 5.92 24.49 -12.34
C THR A 186 5.33 24.71 -13.74
N LYS A 187 6.05 25.42 -14.63
CA LYS A 187 5.62 25.60 -16.03
C LYS A 187 5.36 24.27 -16.76
N LYS A 188 6.12 23.22 -16.42
CA LYS A 188 5.93 21.88 -16.98
C LYS A 188 4.63 21.25 -16.48
N GLU A 189 4.34 21.38 -15.19
CA GLU A 189 3.10 20.86 -14.59
C GLU A 189 1.87 21.59 -15.10
N LYS A 190 1.89 22.92 -15.26
CA LYS A 190 0.79 23.68 -15.87
C LYS A 190 0.40 23.12 -17.24
N LYS A 191 1.39 22.94 -18.12
CA LYS A 191 1.17 22.34 -19.45
C LYS A 191 0.64 20.91 -19.35
N ALA A 192 1.14 20.12 -18.40
CA ALA A 192 0.69 18.76 -18.18
C ALA A 192 -0.76 18.71 -17.67
N VAL A 193 -1.14 19.62 -16.76
CA VAL A 193 -2.52 19.78 -16.26
C VAL A 193 -3.44 20.15 -17.41
N GLU A 194 -3.10 21.18 -18.19
CA GLU A 194 -3.90 21.58 -19.37
C GLU A 194 -4.06 20.44 -20.37
N PHE A 195 -2.98 19.70 -20.65
CA PHE A 195 -3.01 18.58 -21.58
C PHE A 195 -3.85 17.42 -21.06
N CYS A 196 -3.71 17.06 -19.78
CA CYS A 196 -4.48 15.98 -19.17
C CYS A 196 -5.96 16.35 -19.01
N ALA A 197 -6.27 17.60 -18.67
CA ALA A 197 -7.64 18.10 -18.61
C ALA A 197 -8.33 18.01 -19.99
N LYS A 198 -7.62 18.33 -21.07
CA LYS A 198 -8.14 18.18 -22.45
C LYS A 198 -8.47 16.73 -22.80
N LYS A 199 -7.72 15.74 -22.30
CA LYS A 199 -8.00 14.31 -22.53
C LYS A 199 -9.27 13.83 -21.85
N LEU A 200 -9.58 14.40 -20.69
CA LEU A 200 -10.73 13.99 -19.89
C LEU A 200 -12.05 14.49 -20.47
N GLU A 201 -12.03 15.39 -21.47
CA GLU A 201 -13.21 15.99 -22.14
C GLU A 201 -14.26 16.58 -21.18
N GLU A 202 -13.94 16.68 -19.90
CA GLU A 202 -14.78 17.17 -18.83
C GLU A 202 -14.15 18.42 -18.22
N ALA A 203 -14.98 19.44 -17.94
CA ALA A 203 -14.58 20.63 -17.20
C ALA A 203 -14.33 20.36 -15.68
N LYS A 204 -13.91 19.14 -15.31
CA LYS A 204 -13.85 18.69 -13.92
C LYS A 204 -12.55 19.03 -13.21
N ILE A 205 -12.77 19.42 -11.95
CA ILE A 205 -11.89 19.51 -10.77
C ILE A 205 -10.40 19.46 -11.09
N VAL A 206 -9.78 20.64 -11.22
CA VAL A 206 -8.33 20.85 -11.36
C VAL A 206 -7.52 19.99 -10.37
N ALA A 207 -8.05 19.70 -9.18
CA ALA A 207 -7.41 18.85 -8.17
C ALA A 207 -7.17 17.40 -8.64
N GLU A 208 -8.15 16.79 -9.30
CA GLU A 208 -8.04 15.41 -9.80
C GLU A 208 -6.97 15.33 -10.90
N VAL A 209 -6.97 16.31 -11.80
CA VAL A 209 -5.96 16.41 -12.86
C VAL A 209 -4.57 16.59 -12.26
N GLN A 210 -4.42 17.44 -11.24
CA GLN A 210 -3.16 17.60 -10.52
C GLN A 210 -2.70 16.28 -9.87
N ASN A 211 -3.60 15.47 -9.30
CA ASN A 211 -3.26 14.15 -8.75
C ASN A 211 -2.68 13.19 -9.80
N TRP A 212 -2.96 13.42 -11.09
CA TRP A 212 -2.53 12.55 -12.17
C TRP A 212 -1.21 12.98 -12.83
N VAL A 213 -0.85 14.27 -12.73
CA VAL A 213 0.31 14.84 -13.44
C VAL A 213 1.36 15.46 -12.54
N CYS A 214 1.06 15.72 -11.27
CA CYS A 214 2.03 16.17 -10.28
C CYS A 214 2.59 14.94 -9.55
N GLU A 215 3.89 14.70 -9.66
CA GLU A 215 4.53 13.47 -9.17
C GLU A 215 4.36 13.26 -7.66
N ASP A 216 4.42 14.35 -6.89
CA ASP A 216 4.21 14.38 -5.44
C ASP A 216 2.79 13.96 -5.06
N ARG A 217 1.79 14.52 -5.73
CA ARG A 217 0.37 14.17 -5.52
C ARG A 217 0.09 12.74 -5.96
N PHE A 218 0.60 12.35 -7.12
CA PHE A 218 0.44 11.00 -7.64
C PHE A 218 1.00 9.96 -6.68
N LEU A 219 2.21 10.19 -6.17
CA LEU A 219 2.87 9.30 -5.22
C LEU A 219 2.12 9.25 -3.89
N TYR A 220 1.63 10.41 -3.42
CA TYR A 220 0.84 10.51 -2.21
C TYR A 220 -0.44 9.67 -2.29
N GLU A 221 -1.25 9.90 -3.32
CA GLU A 221 -2.57 9.29 -3.50
C GLU A 221 -2.48 7.79 -3.84
N ASN A 222 -1.62 7.41 -4.78
CA ASN A 222 -1.62 6.04 -5.31
C ASN A 222 -0.77 5.05 -4.50
N PHE A 223 0.23 5.55 -3.78
CA PHE A 223 1.18 4.71 -3.05
C PHE A 223 1.17 5.00 -1.55
N TYR A 224 1.52 6.23 -1.14
CA TYR A 224 1.70 6.54 0.28
C TYR A 224 0.44 6.32 1.13
N LEU A 225 -0.68 6.93 0.76
CA LEU A 225 -1.94 6.81 1.50
C LEU A 225 -2.36 5.35 1.63
N PRO A 226 -2.47 4.56 0.52
CA PRO A 226 -2.74 3.15 0.62
C PRO A 226 -1.77 2.42 1.57
N ILE A 227 -0.46 2.66 1.46
CA ILE A 227 0.52 1.96 2.31
C ILE A 227 0.36 2.32 3.79
N ARG A 228 0.09 3.60 4.09
CA ARG A 228 -0.13 4.08 5.46
C ARG A 228 -1.38 3.46 6.09
N HIS A 229 -2.44 3.28 5.32
CA HIS A 229 -3.75 2.82 5.82
C HIS A 229 -3.94 1.31 5.85
N THR A 230 -2.95 0.53 5.39
CA THR A 230 -3.03 -0.94 5.39
C THR A 230 -1.79 -1.51 6.09
N PRO A 231 -1.83 -1.69 7.43
CA PRO A 231 -0.67 -2.09 8.24
C PRO A 231 0.02 -3.37 7.77
N GLU A 232 -0.71 -4.28 7.13
CA GLU A 232 -0.21 -5.54 6.58
C GLU A 232 0.89 -5.31 5.52
N ARG A 233 0.89 -4.13 4.89
CA ARG A 233 1.89 -3.71 3.90
C ARG A 233 3.25 -3.36 4.52
N ARG A 234 3.30 -3.21 5.85
CA ARG A 234 4.44 -2.71 6.63
C ARG A 234 4.87 -3.72 7.70
N SER A 235 4.77 -5.00 7.38
CA SER A 235 5.15 -6.05 8.33
C SER A 235 6.63 -6.00 8.64
N LEU A 236 6.98 -6.04 9.93
CA LEU A 236 8.37 -6.18 10.39
C LEU A 236 8.78 -7.64 10.56
N GLU A 237 7.87 -8.58 10.28
CA GLU A 237 8.12 -10.02 10.42
C GLU A 237 8.66 -10.63 9.14
N THR A 238 8.32 -10.03 8.00
CA THR A 238 8.80 -10.45 6.69
C THR A 238 9.80 -9.42 6.14
N PRO A 239 10.81 -9.84 5.36
CA PRO A 239 11.67 -8.89 4.65
C PRO A 239 10.87 -8.02 3.68
N ALA A 240 11.39 -6.82 3.38
CA ALA A 240 10.86 -6.01 2.30
C ALA A 240 10.92 -6.79 0.98
N GLY A 241 9.91 -6.58 0.14
CA GLY A 241 9.80 -7.32 -1.12
C GLY A 241 8.66 -6.79 -1.96
N MET A 242 8.89 -6.61 -3.26
CA MET A 242 7.87 -6.19 -4.21
C MET A 242 8.02 -6.98 -5.51
N SER A 243 7.11 -7.93 -5.73
CA SER A 243 7.14 -8.77 -6.95
C SER A 243 6.71 -7.98 -8.19
N VAL A 244 7.32 -8.25 -9.35
CA VAL A 244 6.99 -7.60 -10.62
C VAL A 244 6.52 -8.67 -11.61
N LYS A 245 5.35 -8.47 -12.22
CA LYS A 245 4.75 -9.41 -13.18
C LYS A 245 4.22 -8.68 -14.40
N LEU A 246 4.36 -9.30 -15.56
CA LEU A 246 3.80 -8.84 -16.82
C LEU A 246 2.45 -9.52 -17.06
N VAL A 247 1.41 -8.73 -17.30
CA VAL A 247 0.09 -9.23 -17.68
C VAL A 247 -0.06 -9.04 -19.19
N ILE A 248 -0.42 -10.10 -19.91
CA ILE A 248 -0.73 -10.07 -21.34
C ILE A 248 -2.21 -10.42 -21.50
N SER A 249 -2.96 -9.60 -22.24
CA SER A 249 -4.41 -9.75 -22.40
C SER A 249 -4.86 -9.54 -23.83
N GLU A 250 -5.92 -10.24 -24.23
CA GLU A 250 -6.55 -10.04 -25.54
C GLU A 250 -7.35 -8.74 -25.58
N ILE A 251 -7.25 -8.01 -26.69
CA ILE A 251 -8.06 -6.82 -26.93
C ILE A 251 -9.38 -7.24 -27.60
N GLY A 252 -10.47 -7.24 -26.83
CA GLY A 252 -11.81 -7.62 -27.29
C GLY A 252 -12.02 -9.13 -27.43
N ASN A 253 -13.28 -9.57 -27.57
CA ASN A 253 -13.64 -10.99 -27.47
C ASN A 253 -13.41 -11.83 -28.74
N GLN A 254 -13.02 -11.27 -29.90
CA GLN A 254 -12.99 -12.03 -31.17
C GLN A 254 -11.97 -11.59 -32.24
N ILE A 255 -11.04 -10.68 -31.96
CA ILE A 255 -10.24 -10.04 -33.02
C ILE A 255 -9.09 -10.94 -33.53
N ASN A 256 -8.67 -11.96 -32.76
CA ASN A 256 -7.44 -12.71 -33.01
C ASN A 256 -7.48 -13.72 -34.18
N LYS A 257 -8.65 -14.19 -34.63
CA LYS A 257 -8.69 -15.22 -35.70
C LYS A 257 -8.49 -14.69 -37.13
N LYS A 258 -8.60 -13.37 -37.37
CA LYS A 258 -8.53 -12.80 -38.73
C LYS A 258 -7.32 -11.89 -39.02
N ILE A 259 -6.51 -11.55 -38.01
CA ILE A 259 -5.45 -10.52 -38.13
C ILE A 259 -4.02 -11.11 -38.06
N GLY A 260 -3.87 -12.43 -37.98
CA GLY A 260 -2.56 -13.12 -37.82
C GLY A 260 -1.45 -12.73 -38.80
N ILE A 261 -1.79 -12.21 -39.99
CA ILE A 261 -0.82 -11.68 -40.96
C ILE A 261 -0.40 -10.24 -40.63
N ALA A 262 -1.32 -9.35 -40.27
CA ALA A 262 -1.01 -7.96 -39.95
C ALA A 262 -0.26 -7.80 -38.61
N GLY A 263 -0.46 -8.72 -37.66
CA GLY A 263 0.26 -8.72 -36.38
C GLY A 263 1.78 -8.86 -36.53
N THR A 264 2.26 -9.52 -37.59
CA THR A 264 3.70 -9.65 -37.89
C THR A 264 4.31 -8.39 -38.52
N LEU A 265 3.48 -7.52 -39.10
CA LEU A 265 3.90 -6.25 -39.71
C LEU A 265 3.96 -5.11 -38.69
N ILE A 266 3.36 -5.29 -37.51
CA ILE A 266 3.44 -4.31 -36.43
C ILE A 266 4.77 -4.54 -35.69
N PRO A 267 5.64 -3.53 -35.54
CA PRO A 267 6.95 -3.64 -34.86
C PRO A 267 6.81 -3.78 -33.32
N ALA A 268 5.72 -4.37 -32.84
CA ALA A 268 5.39 -4.54 -31.43
C ALA A 268 5.88 -5.91 -30.91
N THR A 269 6.44 -5.92 -29.70
CA THR A 269 6.95 -7.14 -29.04
C THR A 269 5.85 -8.16 -28.77
N PHE A 270 4.63 -7.72 -28.53
CA PHE A 270 3.49 -8.58 -28.18
C PHE A 270 2.37 -8.55 -29.22
N GLY A 271 2.65 -8.14 -30.47
CA GLY A 271 1.62 -8.04 -31.52
C GLY A 271 0.48 -7.09 -31.11
N ILE A 272 -0.77 -7.53 -31.32
CA ILE A 272 -1.99 -6.76 -31.04
C ILE A 272 -2.53 -6.92 -29.60
N PHE A 273 -1.78 -7.55 -28.70
CA PHE A 273 -2.21 -7.79 -27.34
C PHE A 273 -1.97 -6.55 -26.45
N HIS A 274 -2.85 -6.38 -25.47
CA HIS A 274 -2.65 -5.40 -24.40
C HIS A 274 -1.67 -5.96 -23.38
N VAL A 275 -0.80 -5.08 -22.86
CA VAL A 275 0.12 -5.43 -21.78
C VAL A 275 -0.01 -4.45 -20.62
N GLY A 276 0.03 -5.01 -19.41
CA GLY A 276 0.04 -4.28 -18.15
C GLY A 276 1.09 -4.83 -17.21
N LEU A 277 1.28 -4.17 -16.06
CA LEU A 277 2.18 -4.63 -15.01
C LEU A 277 1.42 -4.83 -13.71
N ILE A 278 1.79 -5.88 -12.98
CA ILE A 278 1.50 -6.00 -11.55
C ILE A 278 2.82 -5.79 -10.82
N ILE A 279 2.91 -4.72 -10.04
CA ILE A 279 4.09 -4.39 -9.23
C ILE A 279 3.62 -4.38 -7.78
N GLY A 280 4.12 -5.29 -6.96
CA GLY A 280 3.57 -5.55 -5.64
C GLY A 280 2.06 -5.77 -5.73
N GLN A 281 1.32 -4.89 -5.06
CA GLN A 281 -0.14 -4.91 -5.02
C GLN A 281 -0.83 -3.99 -6.06
N TRP A 282 -0.06 -3.31 -6.91
CA TRP A 282 -0.60 -2.35 -7.87
C TRP A 282 -0.61 -2.93 -9.27
N GLN A 283 -1.76 -2.87 -9.93
CA GLN A 283 -1.88 -3.07 -11.35
C GLN A 283 -1.79 -1.73 -12.08
N LEU A 284 -0.89 -1.66 -13.06
CA LEU A 284 -0.65 -0.52 -13.91
C LEU A 284 -1.06 -0.88 -15.33
N ASP A 285 -2.02 -0.13 -15.87
CA ASP A 285 -2.46 -0.25 -17.25
C ASP A 285 -2.50 1.12 -17.93
N TRP A 286 -2.29 1.15 -19.23
CA TRP A 286 -2.41 2.35 -20.05
C TRP A 286 -3.14 2.02 -21.36
N TYR A 287 -4.32 2.60 -21.56
CA TYR A 287 -5.23 2.25 -22.65
C TYR A 287 -5.44 3.41 -23.64
N ASN A 288 -6.41 3.25 -24.52
CA ASN A 288 -6.80 4.20 -25.56
C ASN A 288 -7.32 5.54 -25.02
N ASP A 289 -7.78 5.60 -23.77
CA ASP A 289 -8.08 6.84 -23.05
C ASP A 289 -6.83 7.71 -22.79
N SER A 290 -5.64 7.19 -23.07
CA SER A 290 -4.35 7.88 -22.86
C SER A 290 -4.08 8.22 -21.40
N LEU A 291 -4.70 7.51 -20.46
CA LEU A 291 -4.60 7.74 -19.03
C LEU A 291 -4.14 6.47 -18.32
N VAL A 292 -3.18 6.63 -17.42
CA VAL A 292 -2.62 5.52 -16.66
C VAL A 292 -3.57 5.17 -15.53
N SER A 293 -4.04 3.93 -15.53
CA SER A 293 -4.85 3.36 -14.46
C SER A 293 -3.94 2.69 -13.44
N VAL A 294 -4.07 3.06 -12.17
CA VAL A 294 -3.44 2.40 -11.03
C VAL A 294 -4.52 1.77 -10.17
N ARG A 295 -4.52 0.44 -10.06
CA ARG A 295 -5.55 -0.31 -9.32
C ARG A 295 -4.92 -1.20 -8.27
N ASN A 296 -5.63 -1.42 -7.17
CA ASN A 296 -5.24 -2.35 -6.10
C ASN A 296 -5.99 -3.70 -6.18
N LYS A 297 -6.81 -3.89 -7.22
CA LYS A 297 -7.51 -5.15 -7.53
C LYS A 297 -7.05 -5.63 -8.89
N PHE A 298 -6.67 -6.91 -8.94
CA PHE A 298 -6.24 -7.57 -10.16
C PHE A 298 -7.45 -8.16 -10.87
N ILE A 299 -8.03 -7.39 -11.78
CA ILE A 299 -9.18 -7.84 -12.57
C ILE A 299 -8.83 -7.64 -14.02
N THR A 300 -8.71 -8.73 -14.77
CA THR A 300 -8.42 -8.69 -16.21
C THR A 300 -9.07 -9.89 -16.88
N THR A 301 -10.31 -9.69 -17.36
CA THR A 301 -11.19 -10.76 -17.87
C THR A 301 -10.60 -11.55 -19.04
N ASN A 302 -9.73 -10.92 -19.83
CA ASN A 302 -9.16 -11.51 -21.05
C ASN A 302 -7.64 -11.75 -20.92
N ALA A 303 -7.13 -11.94 -19.70
CA ALA A 303 -5.72 -12.22 -19.48
C ALA A 303 -5.36 -13.61 -20.01
N ILE A 304 -4.31 -13.71 -20.84
CA ILE A 304 -3.83 -14.98 -21.42
C ILE A 304 -2.50 -15.43 -20.83
N ALA A 305 -1.73 -14.54 -20.23
CA ALA A 305 -0.53 -14.90 -19.48
C ALA A 305 -0.24 -13.87 -18.38
N VAL A 306 0.21 -14.35 -17.22
CA VAL A 306 0.79 -13.51 -16.17
C VAL A 306 2.20 -14.00 -15.83
N ILE A 307 3.19 -13.37 -16.45
CA ILE A 307 4.60 -13.80 -16.44
C ILE A 307 5.32 -13.16 -15.26
N ASP A 308 6.07 -13.96 -14.50
CA ASP A 308 6.96 -13.44 -13.45
C ASP A 308 8.20 -12.78 -14.06
N LEU A 309 8.47 -11.53 -13.66
CA LEU A 309 9.66 -10.80 -14.11
C LEU A 309 10.74 -10.72 -13.03
N GLY A 310 10.38 -10.95 -11.77
CA GLY A 310 11.32 -10.92 -10.65
C GLY A 310 10.75 -10.22 -9.42
N MET A 311 11.65 -9.85 -8.52
CA MET A 311 11.31 -9.24 -7.24
C MET A 311 12.34 -8.18 -6.86
N LEU A 312 11.86 -7.02 -6.42
CA LEU A 312 12.66 -6.02 -5.75
C LEU A 312 12.73 -6.41 -4.27
N ASN A 313 13.93 -6.69 -3.77
CA ASN A 313 14.14 -7.17 -2.39
C ASN A 313 14.76 -6.14 -1.46
N ASP A 314 15.31 -5.07 -2.03
CA ASP A 314 15.95 -4.03 -1.28
C ASP A 314 15.00 -2.86 -1.04
N SER A 315 15.06 -2.29 0.16
CA SER A 315 14.16 -1.22 0.54
C SER A 315 14.36 0.04 -0.31
N ARG A 316 15.60 0.37 -0.63
CA ARG A 316 15.94 1.50 -1.48
C ARG A 316 15.44 1.27 -2.91
N ASP A 317 15.63 0.07 -3.46
CA ASP A 317 15.15 -0.28 -4.80
C ASP A 317 13.62 -0.12 -4.91
N ILE A 318 12.88 -0.53 -3.88
CA ILE A 318 11.42 -0.37 -3.82
C ILE A 318 11.04 1.12 -3.79
N MET A 319 11.75 1.94 -2.99
CA MET A 319 11.50 3.38 -2.95
C MET A 319 11.81 4.07 -4.29
N GLU A 320 12.93 3.74 -4.91
CA GLU A 320 13.33 4.25 -6.22
C GLU A 320 12.34 3.80 -7.32
N ALA A 321 11.80 2.58 -7.19
CA ALA A 321 10.75 2.08 -8.07
C ALA A 321 9.47 2.92 -8.00
N PHE A 322 8.93 3.22 -6.81
CA PHE A 322 7.74 4.08 -6.70
C PHE A 322 7.96 5.47 -7.30
N LYS A 323 9.12 6.09 -7.06
CA LYS A 323 9.45 7.41 -7.66
C LYS A 323 9.48 7.32 -9.18
N SER A 324 10.13 6.30 -9.71
CA SER A 324 10.26 6.08 -11.16
C SER A 324 8.90 5.81 -11.81
N ILE A 325 8.08 4.97 -11.18
CA ILE A 325 6.71 4.66 -11.63
C ILE A 325 5.87 5.94 -11.61
N ALA A 326 5.84 6.69 -10.50
CA ALA A 326 5.08 7.94 -10.41
C ALA A 326 5.49 8.94 -11.50
N SER A 327 6.79 9.15 -11.69
CA SER A 327 7.30 10.06 -12.73
C SER A 327 6.90 9.63 -14.14
N ILE A 328 6.98 8.33 -14.45
CA ILE A 328 6.56 7.81 -15.76
C ILE A 328 5.04 7.92 -15.95
N CYS A 329 4.24 7.61 -14.93
CA CYS A 329 2.79 7.75 -14.99
C CYS A 329 2.38 9.20 -15.24
N CYS A 330 2.93 10.15 -14.47
CA CYS A 330 2.67 11.58 -14.66
C CYS A 330 3.12 12.08 -16.03
N LEU A 331 4.27 11.61 -16.54
CA LEU A 331 4.72 11.92 -17.89
C LEU A 331 3.72 11.45 -18.95
N PHE A 332 3.21 10.23 -18.85
CA PHE A 332 2.27 9.67 -19.82
C PHE A 332 0.92 10.38 -19.76
N ASN A 333 0.39 10.59 -18.55
CA ASN A 333 -0.85 11.36 -18.33
C ASN A 333 -0.73 12.78 -18.87
N GLY A 334 0.37 13.47 -18.60
CA GLY A 334 0.56 14.88 -18.93
C GLY A 334 1.09 15.17 -20.34
N THR A 335 1.60 14.19 -21.10
CA THR A 335 2.29 14.49 -22.38
C THR A 335 2.10 13.48 -23.51
N LYS A 336 1.53 12.29 -23.26
CA LYS A 336 1.44 11.21 -24.27
C LYS A 336 0.00 10.94 -24.66
N ASN A 337 -0.26 10.84 -25.96
CA ASN A 337 -1.52 10.30 -26.47
C ASN A 337 -1.29 8.86 -26.91
N TYR A 338 -2.25 8.00 -26.58
CA TYR A 338 -2.22 6.61 -26.99
C TYR A 338 -2.32 6.53 -28.51
N ASN A 339 -1.37 5.81 -29.10
CA ASN A 339 -1.36 5.48 -30.50
C ASN A 339 -0.95 3.99 -30.62
N PRO A 340 -1.79 3.13 -31.22
CA PRO A 340 -1.52 1.70 -31.31
C PRO A 340 -0.16 1.33 -31.90
N LEU A 341 0.43 2.18 -32.74
CA LEU A 341 1.71 1.93 -33.43
C LEU A 341 2.88 2.69 -32.81
N LEU A 342 2.70 3.97 -32.46
CA LEU A 342 3.79 4.88 -32.10
C LEU A 342 3.96 5.10 -30.59
N CYS A 343 2.91 4.92 -29.80
CA CYS A 343 2.93 5.16 -28.36
C CYS A 343 1.78 4.40 -27.68
N ASN A 344 1.99 3.12 -27.38
CA ASN A 344 0.97 2.22 -26.84
C ASN A 344 1.39 1.66 -25.47
N CYS A 345 0.57 0.75 -24.92
CA CYS A 345 0.82 0.09 -23.64
C CYS A 345 2.18 -0.62 -23.57
N GLN A 346 2.68 -1.20 -24.66
CA GLN A 346 3.99 -1.87 -24.69
C GLN A 346 5.15 -0.87 -24.50
N HIS A 347 5.04 0.34 -25.04
CA HIS A 347 6.03 1.41 -24.83
C HIS A 347 6.02 1.90 -23.37
N PHE A 348 4.83 2.04 -22.78
CA PHE A 348 4.67 2.40 -21.38
C PHE A 348 5.30 1.34 -20.45
N VAL A 349 4.92 0.07 -20.62
CA VAL A 349 5.45 -1.06 -19.85
C VAL A 349 6.97 -1.16 -20.00
N SER A 350 7.50 -1.07 -21.22
CA SER A 350 8.94 -1.10 -21.48
C SER A 350 9.69 0.01 -20.73
N ARG A 351 9.13 1.23 -20.70
CA ARG A 351 9.73 2.35 -19.99
C ARG A 351 9.75 2.14 -18.48
N ILE A 352 8.67 1.62 -17.90
CA ILE A 352 8.63 1.27 -16.47
C ILE A 352 9.67 0.20 -16.16
N LEU A 353 9.65 -0.93 -16.86
CA LEU A 353 10.59 -2.04 -16.62
C LEU A 353 12.04 -1.59 -16.70
N LYS A 354 12.38 -0.77 -17.71
CA LYS A 354 13.72 -0.18 -17.84
C LYS A 354 14.08 0.71 -16.64
N SER A 355 13.15 1.51 -16.14
CA SER A 355 13.41 2.45 -15.03
C SER A 355 13.62 1.74 -13.69
N ILE A 356 12.96 0.59 -13.47
CA ILE A 356 13.10 -0.20 -12.25
C ILE A 356 14.11 -1.34 -12.40
N SER A 357 14.95 -1.29 -13.44
CA SER A 357 15.98 -2.29 -13.75
C SER A 357 15.47 -3.74 -13.87
N MET A 358 14.20 -3.91 -14.25
CA MET A 358 13.59 -5.21 -14.49
C MET A 358 13.65 -5.57 -15.96
N ARG A 359 13.91 -6.85 -16.24
CA ARG A 359 13.93 -7.40 -17.60
C ARG A 359 13.29 -8.77 -17.60
N MET A 360 12.67 -9.11 -18.72
CA MET A 360 12.18 -10.47 -18.94
C MET A 360 13.37 -11.44 -18.97
N GLU A 361 13.29 -12.48 -18.16
CA GLU A 361 14.32 -13.51 -18.12
C GLU A 361 14.41 -14.27 -19.46
N LYS A 362 15.61 -14.76 -19.78
CA LYS A 362 15.84 -15.60 -20.96
C LYS A 362 15.35 -17.02 -20.68
N ASN A 363 14.04 -17.22 -20.70
CA ASN A 363 13.40 -18.54 -20.60
C ASN A 363 12.93 -18.99 -21.99
N ALA A 364 13.41 -20.13 -22.49
CA ALA A 364 13.15 -20.56 -23.87
C ALA A 364 11.66 -20.83 -24.13
N ALA A 365 10.95 -21.42 -23.16
CA ALA A 365 9.52 -21.68 -23.26
C ALA A 365 8.71 -20.38 -23.42
N ILE A 366 8.97 -19.39 -22.56
CA ILE A 366 8.35 -18.06 -22.64
C ILE A 366 8.71 -17.37 -23.95
N GLN A 367 9.98 -17.41 -24.38
CA GLN A 367 10.38 -16.79 -25.66
C GLN A 367 9.71 -17.47 -26.87
N GLY A 368 9.53 -18.79 -26.82
CA GLY A 368 8.74 -19.54 -27.80
C GLY A 368 7.29 -19.06 -27.82
N TYR A 369 6.66 -19.03 -26.65
CA TYR A 369 5.29 -18.54 -26.47
C TYR A 369 5.10 -17.10 -26.98
N LEU A 370 6.03 -16.18 -26.74
CA LEU A 370 5.91 -14.81 -27.24
C LEU A 370 5.94 -14.70 -28.77
N LYS A 371 6.59 -15.65 -29.45
CA LYS A 371 6.52 -15.74 -30.93
C LYS A 371 5.13 -16.17 -31.38
N ASP A 372 4.44 -17.00 -30.60
CA ASP A 372 3.07 -17.43 -30.86
C ASP A 372 2.06 -16.31 -30.57
N ILE A 373 2.27 -15.54 -29.50
CA ILE A 373 1.49 -14.33 -29.20
C ILE A 373 1.59 -13.32 -30.34
N LYS A 374 2.78 -13.08 -30.90
CA LYS A 374 2.91 -12.21 -32.08
C LYS A 374 2.07 -12.65 -33.29
N LYS A 375 1.75 -13.94 -33.38
CA LYS A 375 0.91 -14.53 -34.43
C LYS A 375 -0.59 -14.56 -34.08
N GLY A 376 -0.98 -14.03 -32.92
CA GLY A 376 -2.39 -14.02 -32.48
C GLY A 376 -2.84 -15.30 -31.77
N LYS A 377 -1.92 -16.16 -31.33
CA LYS A 377 -2.28 -17.38 -30.58
C LYS A 377 -2.50 -17.06 -29.09
N GLY A 378 -3.45 -17.78 -28.48
CA GLY A 378 -3.76 -17.72 -27.05
C GLY A 378 -2.80 -18.56 -26.21
N ARG A 379 -3.33 -19.31 -25.22
CA ARG A 379 -2.54 -20.15 -24.28
C ARG A 379 -2.08 -21.46 -24.91
N VAL A 380 -1.11 -21.36 -25.82
CA VAL A 380 -0.55 -22.52 -26.53
C VAL A 380 0.76 -22.95 -25.88
N TYR A 381 0.86 -24.24 -25.60
CA TYR A 381 2.07 -24.92 -25.13
C TYR A 381 2.57 -25.90 -26.20
N HIS A 382 3.87 -25.89 -26.45
CA HIS A 382 4.52 -26.76 -27.42
C HIS A 382 5.41 -27.76 -26.68
N TYR A 383 5.32 -29.05 -27.03
CA TYR A 383 6.15 -30.07 -26.39
C TYR A 383 7.61 -29.86 -26.75
N THR A 384 8.47 -29.85 -25.72
CA THR A 384 9.92 -29.90 -25.89
C THR A 384 10.35 -31.27 -26.41
N LYS A 385 11.59 -31.36 -26.90
CA LYS A 385 12.14 -32.64 -27.36
C LYS A 385 12.21 -33.63 -26.19
N GLU A 386 12.66 -33.13 -25.04
CA GLU A 386 12.80 -33.89 -23.79
C GLU A 386 11.45 -34.45 -23.33
N LEU A 387 10.37 -33.66 -23.42
CA LEU A 387 9.04 -34.14 -23.09
C LEU A 387 8.58 -35.22 -24.07
N LYS A 388 8.79 -35.04 -25.38
CA LYS A 388 8.45 -36.06 -26.40
C LYS A 388 9.19 -37.38 -26.12
N ASP A 389 10.46 -37.31 -25.76
CA ASP A 389 11.28 -38.48 -25.45
C ASP A 389 10.73 -39.22 -24.21
N ILE A 390 10.38 -38.52 -23.13
CA ILE A 390 9.77 -39.13 -21.93
C ILE A 390 8.42 -39.78 -22.27
N VAL A 391 7.57 -39.06 -23.00
CA VAL A 391 6.22 -39.50 -23.33
C VAL A 391 6.22 -40.76 -24.19
N SER A 392 7.21 -40.92 -25.07
CA SER A 392 7.35 -42.13 -25.91
C SER A 392 7.61 -43.42 -25.12
N HIS A 393 8.04 -43.31 -23.85
CA HIS A 393 8.32 -44.43 -22.95
C HIS A 393 7.32 -44.55 -21.79
N SER A 394 6.27 -43.72 -21.77
CA SER A 394 5.36 -43.59 -20.64
C SER A 394 3.99 -44.25 -20.91
N PRO A 395 3.18 -44.54 -19.87
CA PRO A 395 1.83 -45.06 -20.02
C PRO A 395 0.95 -44.18 -20.92
N VAL A 396 0.02 -44.81 -21.64
CA VAL A 396 -0.91 -44.10 -22.53
C VAL A 396 -1.79 -43.13 -21.74
N SER A 397 -1.65 -41.85 -22.04
CA SER A 397 -2.46 -40.74 -21.53
C SER A 397 -3.11 -40.02 -22.71
N LYS A 398 -4.19 -39.26 -22.47
CA LYS A 398 -4.79 -38.37 -23.46
C LYS A 398 -3.78 -37.35 -24.01
N TYR A 399 -2.73 -37.06 -23.24
CA TYR A 399 -1.65 -36.14 -23.60
C TYR A 399 -0.51 -36.80 -24.39
N SER A 400 -0.44 -38.14 -24.47
CA SER A 400 0.75 -38.82 -25.01
C SER A 400 0.92 -38.66 -26.52
N ALA A 401 -0.16 -38.47 -27.27
CA ALA A 401 -0.15 -38.33 -28.73
C ALA A 401 -0.09 -36.86 -29.20
N MET A 402 -0.04 -35.90 -28.28
CA MET A 402 -0.09 -34.48 -28.61
C MET A 402 1.31 -33.91 -28.87
N GLU A 403 1.41 -32.95 -29.79
CA GLU A 403 2.63 -32.16 -30.00
C GLU A 403 2.52 -30.73 -29.48
N LEU A 404 1.27 -30.27 -29.32
CA LEU A 404 0.91 -28.97 -28.80
C LEU A 404 -0.42 -29.07 -28.04
N ILE A 405 -0.62 -28.18 -27.09
CA ILE A 405 -1.86 -28.08 -26.32
C ILE A 405 -2.27 -26.61 -26.29
N GLU A 406 -3.55 -26.36 -26.56
CA GLU A 406 -4.19 -25.07 -26.30
C GLU A 406 -5.07 -25.22 -25.06
N PHE A 407 -4.92 -24.29 -24.11
CA PHE A 407 -5.66 -24.34 -22.85
C PHE A 407 -6.82 -23.34 -22.86
N ASP A 408 -8.04 -23.86 -22.83
CA ASP A 408 -9.27 -23.09 -22.75
C ASP A 408 -9.76 -22.97 -21.30
N LYS A 409 -9.39 -23.93 -20.44
CA LYS A 409 -9.81 -23.98 -19.05
C LYS A 409 -8.63 -24.10 -18.09
N ARG A 410 -8.78 -23.51 -16.91
CA ARG A 410 -7.80 -23.63 -15.83
C ARG A 410 -7.57 -25.08 -15.38
N SER A 411 -8.63 -25.89 -15.36
CA SER A 411 -8.54 -27.32 -15.01
C SER A 411 -7.67 -28.11 -15.99
N GLU A 412 -7.64 -27.74 -17.28
CA GLU A 412 -6.81 -28.42 -18.28
C GLU A 412 -5.32 -28.18 -18.05
N VAL A 413 -4.93 -26.95 -17.68
CA VAL A 413 -3.55 -26.63 -17.28
C VAL A 413 -3.16 -27.45 -16.05
N ASN A 414 -4.06 -27.53 -15.08
CA ASN A 414 -3.83 -28.23 -13.83
C ASN A 414 -3.64 -29.74 -14.02
N ASP A 415 -4.57 -30.39 -14.74
CA ASP A 415 -4.50 -31.81 -15.08
C ASP A 415 -3.21 -32.14 -15.84
N PHE A 416 -2.84 -31.25 -16.78
CA PHE A 416 -1.62 -31.39 -17.56
C PHE A 416 -0.37 -31.29 -16.68
N CYS A 417 -0.32 -30.35 -15.75
CA CYS A 417 0.82 -30.19 -14.85
C CYS A 417 0.97 -31.38 -13.88
N HIS A 418 -0.13 -31.91 -13.33
CA HIS A 418 -0.09 -33.12 -12.51
C HIS A 418 0.44 -34.33 -13.30
N TRP A 419 0.01 -34.47 -14.56
CA TRP A 419 0.54 -35.50 -15.44
C TRP A 419 2.04 -35.33 -15.69
N LEU A 420 2.50 -34.13 -16.04
CA LEU A 420 3.94 -33.83 -16.21
C LEU A 420 4.75 -34.11 -14.93
N ASN A 421 4.20 -33.79 -13.76
CA ASN A 421 4.82 -34.06 -12.47
C ASN A 421 4.94 -35.57 -12.20
N GLY A 422 3.91 -36.34 -12.51
CA GLY A 422 3.93 -37.80 -12.42
C GLY A 422 4.98 -38.46 -13.34
N LEU A 423 5.36 -37.78 -14.42
CA LEU A 423 6.46 -38.19 -15.30
C LEU A 423 7.85 -37.77 -14.81
N GLY A 424 7.95 -37.00 -13.72
CA GLY A 424 9.20 -36.40 -13.26
C GLY A 424 9.74 -35.33 -14.23
N TYR A 425 8.91 -34.80 -15.14
CA TYR A 425 9.37 -33.88 -16.19
C TYR A 425 9.94 -32.58 -15.62
N PHE A 426 9.35 -32.06 -14.54
CA PHE A 426 9.76 -30.81 -13.92
C PHE A 426 11.13 -30.85 -13.23
N GLU A 427 11.71 -32.03 -13.03
CA GLU A 427 13.09 -32.18 -12.53
C GLU A 427 14.14 -31.86 -13.60
N LEU A 428 13.77 -31.97 -14.88
CA LEU A 428 14.63 -31.61 -16.01
C LEU A 428 14.73 -30.08 -16.19
N ASP A 429 15.81 -29.61 -16.78
CA ASP A 429 15.99 -28.17 -17.04
C ASP A 429 14.97 -27.61 -18.04
N ALA A 430 14.56 -28.40 -19.03
CA ALA A 430 13.44 -28.07 -19.92
C ALA A 430 12.14 -27.94 -19.12
N GLY A 431 11.85 -28.90 -18.25
CA GLY A 431 10.67 -28.89 -17.38
C GLY A 431 10.63 -27.69 -16.44
N LYS A 432 11.75 -27.29 -15.83
CA LYS A 432 11.82 -26.07 -15.00
C LYS A 432 11.47 -24.81 -15.78
N GLN A 433 11.82 -24.75 -17.07
CA GLN A 433 11.46 -23.62 -17.92
C GLN A 433 9.97 -23.63 -18.27
N ASP A 434 9.42 -24.79 -18.62
CA ASP A 434 8.01 -24.97 -18.95
C ASP A 434 7.10 -24.75 -17.75
N TYR A 435 7.51 -25.17 -16.55
CA TYR A 435 6.81 -24.91 -15.30
C TYR A 435 6.48 -23.42 -15.14
N ARG A 436 7.41 -22.52 -15.50
CA ARG A 436 7.19 -21.06 -15.42
C ARG A 436 6.16 -20.57 -16.43
N LEU A 437 6.15 -21.13 -17.64
CA LEU A 437 5.15 -20.79 -18.67
C LEU A 437 3.76 -21.30 -18.27
N LEU A 438 3.66 -22.56 -17.84
CA LEU A 438 2.40 -23.16 -17.39
C LEU A 438 1.84 -22.45 -16.16
N LYS A 439 2.71 -22.02 -15.23
CA LYS A 439 2.33 -21.17 -14.09
C LYS A 439 1.81 -19.81 -14.55
N ALA A 440 2.37 -19.23 -15.62
CA ALA A 440 1.86 -17.98 -16.21
C ALA A 440 0.46 -18.16 -16.82
N PHE A 441 0.16 -19.33 -17.39
CA PHE A 441 -1.19 -19.66 -17.87
C PHE A 441 -2.18 -19.84 -16.72
N ASP A 442 -1.84 -20.60 -15.68
CA ASP A 442 -2.71 -20.78 -14.50
C ASP A 442 -3.09 -19.43 -13.87
N ARG A 443 -2.10 -18.56 -13.65
CA ARG A 443 -2.30 -17.21 -13.11
C ARG A 443 -3.21 -16.34 -13.99
N SER A 444 -3.15 -16.52 -15.31
CA SER A 444 -4.01 -15.78 -16.24
C SER A 444 -5.48 -16.17 -16.15
N PHE A 445 -5.78 -17.44 -15.87
CA PHE A 445 -7.14 -17.85 -15.58
C PHE A 445 -7.64 -17.29 -14.25
N HIS A 446 -6.76 -17.29 -13.24
CA HIS A 446 -7.11 -16.76 -11.93
C HIS A 446 -7.47 -15.26 -11.98
N ILE A 447 -6.64 -14.41 -12.60
CA ILE A 447 -6.93 -12.96 -12.73
C ILE A 447 -8.14 -12.65 -13.63
N ALA A 448 -8.52 -13.60 -14.48
CA ALA A 448 -9.75 -13.53 -15.28
C ALA A 448 -11.01 -13.91 -14.49
N GLY A 449 -10.88 -14.30 -13.22
CA GLY A 449 -12.00 -14.71 -12.36
C GLY A 449 -12.49 -16.14 -12.65
N VAL A 450 -11.67 -16.97 -13.30
CA VAL A 450 -12.02 -18.37 -13.58
C VAL A 450 -11.62 -19.24 -12.38
N GLU A 451 -12.60 -19.56 -11.55
CA GLU A 451 -12.43 -20.48 -10.43
C GLU A 451 -12.27 -21.93 -10.90
N LEU A 452 -11.53 -22.73 -10.12
CA LEU A 452 -11.50 -24.18 -10.31
C LEU A 452 -12.80 -24.75 -9.71
N SER A 453 -13.78 -25.07 -10.56
CA SER A 453 -15.02 -25.69 -10.12
C SER A 453 -14.83 -27.20 -9.93
N GLY A 454 -15.21 -27.71 -8.75
CA GLY A 454 -15.21 -29.14 -8.42
C GLY A 454 -14.77 -29.41 -6.98
N THR A 455 -15.64 -30.01 -6.17
CA THR A 455 -15.32 -30.46 -4.82
C THR A 455 -14.22 -31.55 -4.89
N GLY A 456 -13.04 -31.28 -4.34
CA GLY A 456 -11.93 -32.25 -4.25
C GLY A 456 -10.75 -31.99 -5.22
N PHE A 457 -10.76 -30.87 -5.95
CA PHE A 457 -9.66 -30.54 -6.85
C PHE A 457 -8.48 -29.91 -6.09
N VAL A 458 -7.30 -30.52 -6.15
CA VAL A 458 -6.05 -29.97 -5.60
C VAL A 458 -5.32 -29.19 -6.71
N PRO A 459 -5.26 -27.84 -6.62
CA PRO A 459 -4.53 -27.08 -7.62
C PRO A 459 -3.04 -27.43 -7.56
N PHE A 460 -2.45 -27.84 -8.67
CA PHE A 460 -1.05 -28.23 -8.83
C PHE A 460 -0.11 -27.14 -8.31
N PHE A 461 -0.38 -25.90 -8.69
CA PHE A 461 0.44 -24.79 -8.24
C PHE A 461 0.17 -24.43 -6.77
N ALA A 462 -0.85 -24.96 -6.08
CA ALA A 462 -1.18 -24.58 -4.71
C ALA A 462 -0.43 -25.36 -3.61
N GLU A 463 0.35 -26.40 -3.93
CA GLU A 463 1.05 -27.21 -2.92
C GLU A 463 2.15 -26.40 -2.20
N ASN A 464 2.17 -26.50 -0.86
CA ASN A 464 2.99 -25.78 0.14
C ASN A 464 2.43 -24.44 0.69
N GLU A 465 1.23 -24.43 1.28
CA GLU A 465 0.67 -23.45 2.25
C GLU A 465 0.76 -21.94 1.93
N LYS A 466 1.33 -21.54 0.79
CA LYS A 466 1.48 -20.17 0.32
C LYS A 466 0.63 -19.97 -0.92
N LEU A 467 -0.68 -20.27 -0.81
CA LEU A 467 -1.69 -19.88 -1.81
C LEU A 467 -1.44 -18.46 -2.36
N ALA A 468 -0.99 -17.55 -1.49
CA ALA A 468 -0.61 -16.16 -1.78
C ALA A 468 0.33 -15.94 -2.99
N GLU A 469 1.39 -16.75 -3.18
CA GLU A 469 2.34 -16.55 -4.30
C GLU A 469 1.80 -17.08 -5.64
N ILE A 470 0.76 -17.91 -5.57
CA ILE A 470 0.17 -18.62 -6.70
C ILE A 470 -1.08 -17.91 -7.19
N THR A 471 -1.93 -17.40 -6.29
CA THR A 471 -3.22 -16.84 -6.67
C THR A 471 -3.17 -15.39 -7.12
N LEU A 472 -2.03 -14.69 -7.13
CA LEU A 472 -2.03 -13.21 -7.34
C LEU A 472 -2.90 -12.44 -6.32
N GLU A 473 -3.66 -13.08 -5.42
CA GLU A 473 -4.53 -12.44 -4.44
C GLU A 473 -3.71 -11.71 -3.36
N LYS A 474 -2.50 -12.21 -3.09
CA LYS A 474 -1.53 -11.62 -2.17
C LYS A 474 -0.13 -11.69 -2.79
N PRO A 475 0.14 -10.91 -3.85
CA PRO A 475 1.47 -10.86 -4.44
C PRO A 475 2.44 -10.45 -3.34
N ARG A 476 3.64 -11.03 -3.35
CA ARG A 476 4.64 -10.74 -2.32
C ARG A 476 4.93 -9.25 -2.32
N TYR A 477 4.46 -8.60 -1.27
CA TYR A 477 4.48 -7.17 -1.12
C TYR A 477 4.64 -6.81 0.36
N ASN A 478 5.75 -6.19 0.69
CA ASN A 478 6.04 -5.62 1.99
C ASN A 478 7.04 -4.46 1.84
N VAL A 479 6.74 -3.31 2.42
CA VAL A 479 7.65 -2.16 2.50
C VAL A 479 8.35 -2.05 3.85
N GLY A 480 8.07 -2.94 4.80
CA GLY A 480 8.68 -2.91 6.14
C GLY A 480 8.44 -1.60 6.88
N ASP A 481 9.47 -1.07 7.54
CA ASP A 481 9.45 0.22 8.25
C ASP A 481 9.83 1.43 7.38
N MET A 482 9.81 1.31 6.05
CA MET A 482 10.10 2.43 5.15
C MET A 482 9.35 3.69 5.54
N ASP A 483 10.09 4.79 5.66
CA ASP A 483 9.52 6.12 5.78
C ASP A 483 9.22 6.68 4.38
N ILE A 484 8.06 6.30 3.86
CA ILE A 484 7.59 6.74 2.53
C ILE A 484 7.27 8.24 2.53
N THR A 485 7.19 8.90 3.69
CA THR A 485 6.98 10.37 3.74
C THR A 485 8.14 11.13 3.09
N GLN A 486 9.35 10.59 3.18
CA GLN A 486 10.55 11.16 2.56
C GLN A 486 10.50 11.15 1.02
N MET A 487 9.56 10.39 0.46
CA MET A 487 9.39 10.26 -0.98
C MET A 487 8.47 11.30 -1.57
N ILE A 488 7.67 11.97 -0.74
CA ILE A 488 6.77 13.04 -1.15
C ILE A 488 7.58 14.33 -1.12
N PRO A 489 7.91 14.94 -2.28
CA PRO A 489 8.60 16.21 -2.32
C PRO A 489 7.87 17.25 -1.46
N LYS A 490 8.62 17.92 -0.57
CA LYS A 490 8.11 19.11 0.10
C LYS A 490 8.11 20.25 -0.91
N ARG A 491 6.95 20.76 -1.30
CA ARG A 491 6.89 22.04 -2.01
C ARG A 491 7.20 23.14 -1.01
N ILE A 492 8.41 23.71 -1.10
CA ILE A 492 8.71 24.95 -0.41
C ILE A 492 7.92 26.01 -1.17
N SER A 493 6.96 26.64 -0.49
CA SER A 493 6.40 27.88 -0.99
C SER A 493 7.53 28.91 -0.89
N ASP A 494 8.23 29.16 -1.99
CA ASP A 494 9.08 30.34 -2.10
C ASP A 494 8.14 31.55 -2.11
N ILE A 495 7.62 31.91 -0.93
CA ILE A 495 6.92 33.15 -0.68
C ILE A 495 8.03 34.20 -0.61
N ASN A 496 8.35 34.78 -1.77
CA ASN A 496 9.00 36.08 -1.86
C ASN A 496 7.95 37.13 -2.22
#